data_AF-A0A1I1KR33-F1
#
_entry.id   AF-A0A1I1KR33-F1
#
_cell.length_a   1.000
_cell.length_b   1.000
_cell.length_c   1.000
_cell.angle_alpha   90.00
_cell.angle_beta   90.00
_cell.angle_gamma   90.00
#
_symmetry.space_group_name_H-M   'P 1'
#
loop_
_entity.id
_entity.type
_entity.pdbx_description
1 polymer ?
#
loop_
_entity_poly.entity_id
_entity_poly.type
_entity_poly.pdbx_seq_one_letter_code
_entity_poly.pdbx_strand_id
1 'polypeptide(L)'
;MSFKLTLFSLFILIASNSHADILKPFKSDGCSGFPDGTLKQNKLWLTCCKNHDFDYWKGGTYQQRLASDKRLKVCVSDVNEPEIALLMLAGVRVGGSPLLPTNFRWGYGWSYPRLYGELTDEELNQVKLLSNKSK
;
A
#
# COMPACT_ATOMS: atom_id res chain seq x y z
N MET A 1 48.24 20.30 40.81
CA MET A 1 47.21 21.12 40.13
C MET A 1 46.58 20.24 39.06
N SER A 2 45.44 19.61 39.36
CA SER A 2 44.83 18.59 38.49
C SER A 2 43.64 19.20 37.78
N PHE A 3 43.78 19.45 36.47
CA PHE A 3 42.68 19.93 35.62
C PHE A 3 41.81 18.74 35.21
N LYS A 4 40.65 18.57 35.86
CA LYS A 4 39.62 17.62 35.39
C LYS A 4 38.77 18.34 34.35
N LEU A 5 38.97 18.01 33.08
CA LEU A 5 38.13 18.50 31.98
C LEU A 5 36.86 17.63 31.94
N THR A 6 35.78 18.10 32.55
CA THR A 6 34.49 17.42 32.54
C THR A 6 33.84 17.66 31.17
N LEU A 7 33.80 16.64 30.31
CA LEU A 7 33.17 16.69 29.01
C LEU A 7 31.64 16.60 29.17
N PHE A 8 30.95 17.75 29.10
CA PHE A 8 29.48 17.80 29.14
C PHE A 8 28.95 17.37 27.75
N SER A 9 28.46 16.14 27.64
CA SER A 9 27.81 15.65 26.42
C SER A 9 26.43 16.27 26.29
N LEU A 10 26.26 17.17 25.31
CA LEU A 10 25.00 17.84 25.02
C LEU A 10 24.12 16.91 24.17
N PHE A 11 23.20 16.19 24.81
CA PHE A 11 22.17 15.41 24.12
C PHE A 11 21.11 16.36 23.56
N ILE A 12 21.21 16.70 22.26
CA ILE A 12 20.19 17.49 21.56
C ILE A 12 18.99 16.57 21.31
N LEU A 13 17.92 16.74 22.08
CA LEU A 13 16.60 16.16 21.80
C LEU A 13 16.01 16.88 20.58
N ILE A 14 16.17 16.29 19.40
CA ILE A 14 15.47 16.74 18.19
C ILE A 14 14.00 16.40 18.38
N ALA A 15 13.18 17.41 18.68
CA ALA A 15 11.73 17.27 18.70
C ALA A 15 11.23 17.09 17.26
N SER A 16 10.98 15.84 16.87
CA SER A 16 10.35 15.50 15.60
C SER A 16 8.90 16.01 15.61
N ASN A 17 8.61 17.10 14.89
CA ASN A 17 7.23 17.43 14.54
C ASN A 17 6.72 16.38 13.54
N SER A 18 6.10 15.30 14.03
CA SER A 18 5.42 14.33 13.19
C SER A 18 4.10 14.94 12.70
N HIS A 19 4.12 15.61 11.55
CA HIS A 19 2.86 15.90 10.85
C HIS A 19 2.31 14.60 10.28
N ALA A 20 1.01 14.36 10.52
CA ALA A 20 0.29 13.29 9.86
C ALA A 20 0.37 13.53 8.34
N ASP A 21 0.92 12.55 7.61
CA ASP A 21 0.96 12.61 6.15
C ASP A 21 -0.47 12.73 5.60
N ILE A 22 -0.60 13.35 4.43
CA ILE A 22 -1.90 13.56 3.79
C ILE A 22 -2.08 12.50 2.72
N LEU A 23 -3.09 11.65 2.92
CA LEU A 23 -3.49 10.64 1.95
C LEU A 23 -4.05 11.32 0.69
N LYS A 24 -3.63 10.86 -0.49
CA LYS A 24 -4.21 11.30 -1.76
C LYS A 24 -5.60 10.68 -1.97
N PRO A 25 -6.53 11.33 -2.71
CA PRO A 25 -7.80 10.71 -3.09
C PRO A 25 -7.60 9.32 -3.70
N PHE A 26 -8.51 8.39 -3.39
CA PHE A 26 -8.41 7.02 -3.92
C PHE A 26 -8.46 7.03 -5.44
N LYS A 27 -7.52 6.33 -6.09
CA LYS A 27 -7.53 6.11 -7.53
C LYS A 27 -7.03 4.70 -7.81
N SER A 28 -7.76 3.98 -8.65
CA SER A 28 -7.36 2.67 -9.15
C SER A 28 -7.04 2.80 -10.63
N ASP A 29 -5.99 2.11 -11.07
CA ASP A 29 -5.62 1.98 -12.49
C ASP A 29 -5.98 0.60 -13.06
N GLY A 30 -6.69 -0.23 -12.29
CA GLY A 30 -7.08 -1.58 -12.69
C GLY A 30 -5.98 -2.56 -12.32
N CYS A 31 -5.68 -3.49 -13.21
CA CYS A 31 -4.60 -4.45 -12.96
C CYS A 31 -3.26 -3.85 -13.40
N SER A 32 -2.58 -3.07 -12.54
CA SER A 32 -1.35 -2.36 -12.94
C SER A 32 -0.31 -3.31 -13.56
N GLY A 33 0.11 -3.04 -14.80
CA GLY A 33 1.06 -3.88 -15.53
C GLY A 33 0.53 -5.25 -15.97
N PHE A 34 -0.79 -5.46 -15.94
CA PHE A 34 -1.47 -6.69 -16.32
C PHE A 34 -2.77 -6.38 -17.07
N PRO A 35 -3.28 -7.24 -17.97
CA PRO A 35 -4.59 -7.02 -18.57
C PRO A 35 -5.71 -7.04 -17.52
N ASP A 36 -6.81 -6.29 -17.72
CA ASP A 36 -8.00 -6.29 -16.85
C ASP A 36 -8.92 -7.51 -17.07
N GLY A 37 -8.60 -8.33 -18.05
CA GLY A 37 -9.37 -9.50 -18.46
C GLY A 37 -8.74 -10.22 -19.65
N THR A 38 -9.43 -11.22 -20.17
CA THR A 38 -9.01 -11.93 -21.39
C THR A 38 -9.26 -11.07 -22.64
N LEU A 39 -8.75 -11.50 -23.80
CA LEU A 39 -9.05 -10.85 -25.08
C LEU A 39 -10.55 -10.81 -25.40
N LYS A 40 -11.31 -11.81 -24.94
CA LYS A 40 -12.77 -11.91 -25.15
C LYS A 40 -13.55 -11.13 -24.10
N GLN A 41 -13.07 -11.12 -22.86
CA GLN A 41 -13.72 -10.48 -21.71
C GLN A 41 -12.72 -9.54 -21.05
N ASN A 42 -12.53 -8.36 -21.65
CA ASN A 42 -11.47 -7.40 -21.31
C ASN A 42 -11.55 -6.77 -19.91
N LYS A 43 -12.55 -7.12 -19.09
CA LYS A 43 -12.74 -6.63 -17.72
C LYS A 43 -13.06 -7.75 -16.73
N LEU A 44 -12.79 -9.01 -17.10
CA LEU A 44 -13.19 -10.21 -16.37
C LEU A 44 -12.82 -10.15 -14.87
N TRP A 45 -11.63 -9.67 -14.54
CA TRP A 45 -11.15 -9.59 -13.15
C TRP A 45 -10.84 -8.15 -12.70
N LEU A 46 -11.26 -7.14 -13.47
CA LEU A 46 -11.05 -5.72 -13.15
C LEU A 46 -11.53 -5.39 -11.73
N THR A 47 -12.71 -5.90 -11.33
CA THR A 47 -13.24 -5.66 -9.98
C THR A 47 -12.32 -6.22 -8.89
N CYS A 48 -11.67 -7.37 -9.12
CA CYS A 48 -10.69 -7.94 -8.20
C CYS A 48 -9.50 -6.99 -8.01
N CYS A 49 -8.96 -6.46 -9.11
CA CYS A 49 -7.85 -5.51 -9.09
C CYS A 49 -8.23 -4.19 -8.41
N LYS A 50 -9.42 -3.62 -8.68
CA LYS A 50 -9.89 -2.40 -8.00
C LYS A 50 -10.01 -2.55 -6.48
N ASN A 51 -10.42 -3.73 -6.01
CA ASN A 51 -10.49 -4.02 -4.57
C ASN A 51 -9.09 -4.18 -3.96
N HIS A 52 -8.17 -4.80 -4.69
CA HIS A 52 -6.76 -4.93 -4.29
C HIS A 52 -6.07 -3.57 -4.23
N ASP A 53 -6.27 -2.72 -5.24
CA ASP A 53 -5.82 -1.33 -5.30
C ASP A 53 -6.29 -0.51 -4.10
N PHE A 54 -7.54 -0.71 -3.65
CA PHE A 54 -8.03 -0.01 -2.47
C PHE A 54 -7.22 -0.33 -1.21
N ASP A 55 -6.87 -1.60 -1.02
CA ASP A 55 -6.02 -2.02 0.09
C ASP A 55 -4.58 -1.50 -0.07
N TYR A 56 -4.06 -1.54 -1.30
CA TYR A 56 -2.73 -1.04 -1.62
C TYR A 56 -2.61 0.47 -1.50
N TRP A 57 -3.65 1.21 -1.82
CA TRP A 57 -3.71 2.66 -1.68
C TRP A 57 -3.59 3.06 -0.22
N LYS A 58 -4.42 2.48 0.65
CA LYS A 58 -4.44 2.80 2.09
C LYS A 58 -3.22 2.24 2.83
N GLY A 59 -2.61 1.16 2.36
CA GLY A 59 -1.49 0.52 3.03
C GLY A 59 -1.92 -0.19 4.33
N GLY A 60 -1.00 -0.30 5.29
CA GLY A 60 -1.21 -1.08 6.51
C GLY A 60 -0.04 -1.99 6.87
N THR A 61 -0.28 -3.00 7.71
CA THR A 61 0.75 -3.98 8.10
C THR A 61 1.06 -4.98 7.00
N TYR A 62 2.20 -5.67 7.15
CA TYR A 62 2.60 -6.73 6.23
C TYR A 62 1.57 -7.86 6.14
N GLN A 63 0.91 -8.20 7.25
CA GLN A 63 -0.14 -9.23 7.27
C GLN A 63 -1.38 -8.77 6.50
N GLN A 64 -1.75 -7.49 6.60
CA GLN A 64 -2.85 -6.92 5.80
C GLN A 64 -2.52 -6.95 4.30
N ARG A 65 -1.27 -6.68 3.90
CA ARG A 65 -0.82 -6.86 2.51
C ARG A 65 -0.95 -8.32 2.07
N LEU A 66 -0.42 -9.26 2.86
CA LEU A 66 -0.51 -10.69 2.56
C LEU A 66 -1.97 -11.16 2.42
N ALA A 67 -2.86 -10.66 3.27
CA ALA A 67 -4.28 -10.94 3.19
C ALA A 67 -4.92 -10.35 1.92
N SER A 68 -4.56 -9.12 1.54
CA SER A 68 -5.01 -8.50 0.28
C SER A 68 -4.56 -9.30 -0.95
N ASP A 69 -3.28 -9.67 -1.02
CA ASP A 69 -2.72 -10.46 -2.13
C ASP A 69 -3.41 -11.82 -2.27
N LYS A 70 -3.71 -12.48 -1.14
CA LYS A 70 -4.46 -13.74 -1.12
C LYS A 70 -5.92 -13.55 -1.57
N ARG A 71 -6.58 -12.46 -1.17
CA ARG A 71 -7.94 -12.13 -1.64
C ARG A 71 -7.97 -11.88 -3.14
N LEU A 72 -6.97 -11.21 -3.71
CA LEU A 72 -6.83 -11.05 -5.16
C LEU A 72 -6.79 -12.42 -5.85
N LYS A 73 -5.93 -13.33 -5.38
CA LYS A 73 -5.87 -14.70 -5.91
C LYS A 73 -7.25 -15.39 -5.86
N VAL A 74 -7.92 -15.38 -4.71
CA VAL A 74 -9.23 -16.04 -4.58
C VAL A 74 -10.25 -15.42 -5.54
N CYS A 75 -10.37 -14.10 -5.60
CA CYS A 75 -11.30 -13.41 -6.48
C CYS A 75 -11.08 -13.74 -7.96
N VAL A 76 -9.82 -13.80 -8.40
CA VAL A 76 -9.48 -14.13 -9.80
C VAL A 76 -9.72 -15.62 -10.10
N SER A 77 -9.46 -16.50 -9.13
CA SER A 77 -9.82 -17.92 -9.25
C SER A 77 -11.34 -18.12 -9.36
N ASP A 78 -12.13 -17.33 -8.64
CA ASP A 78 -13.61 -17.42 -8.64
C ASP A 78 -14.25 -16.98 -9.96
N VAL A 79 -13.54 -16.18 -10.78
CA VAL A 79 -13.92 -15.89 -12.17
C VAL A 79 -13.38 -16.92 -13.18
N ASN A 80 -13.06 -18.12 -12.69
CA ASN A 80 -12.62 -19.28 -13.47
C ASN A 80 -11.24 -19.11 -14.16
N GLU A 81 -10.33 -18.37 -13.53
CA GLU A 81 -8.97 -18.12 -14.04
C GLU A 81 -7.87 -18.44 -12.98
N PRO A 82 -7.78 -19.69 -12.47
CA PRO A 82 -6.90 -20.03 -11.34
C PRO A 82 -5.40 -19.94 -11.65
N GLU A 83 -4.96 -20.18 -12.88
CA GLU A 83 -3.56 -20.02 -13.28
C GLU A 83 -3.16 -18.54 -13.32
N ILE A 84 -4.04 -17.67 -13.85
CA ILE A 84 -3.86 -16.21 -13.83
C ILE A 84 -3.82 -15.72 -12.38
N ALA A 85 -4.70 -16.23 -11.51
CA ALA A 85 -4.71 -15.89 -10.10
C ALA A 85 -3.36 -16.20 -9.40
N LEU A 86 -2.75 -17.34 -9.73
CA LEU A 86 -1.43 -17.70 -9.18
C LEU A 86 -0.32 -16.79 -9.72
N LEU A 87 -0.35 -16.47 -11.01
CA LEU A 87 0.60 -15.55 -11.63
C LEU A 87 0.49 -14.14 -11.04
N MET A 88 -0.73 -13.63 -10.87
CA MET A 88 -0.99 -12.34 -10.23
C MET A 88 -0.48 -12.33 -8.79
N LEU A 89 -0.72 -13.39 -8.00
CA LEU A 89 -0.17 -13.50 -6.65
C LEU A 89 1.36 -13.37 -6.68
N ALA A 90 2.04 -14.13 -7.53
CA ALA A 90 3.50 -14.05 -7.65
C ALA A 90 3.96 -12.62 -8.01
N GLY A 91 3.29 -11.98 -8.97
CA GLY A 91 3.56 -10.61 -9.39
C GLY A 91 3.43 -9.59 -8.26
N VAL A 92 2.30 -9.55 -7.56
CA VAL A 92 2.06 -8.57 -6.48
C VAL A 92 2.94 -8.80 -5.26
N ARG A 93 3.37 -10.03 -5.00
CA ARG A 93 4.33 -10.35 -3.92
C ARG A 93 5.72 -9.75 -4.18
N VAL A 94 6.14 -9.67 -5.43
CA VAL A 94 7.43 -9.07 -5.83
C VAL A 94 7.29 -7.57 -6.08
N GLY A 95 6.41 -7.16 -7.00
CA GLY A 95 6.29 -5.78 -7.47
C GLY A 95 5.53 -4.84 -6.53
N GLY A 96 4.73 -5.38 -5.61
CA GLY A 96 3.89 -4.60 -4.71
C GLY A 96 4.57 -4.11 -3.42
N SER A 97 5.89 -4.26 -3.29
CA SER A 97 6.63 -3.86 -2.09
C SER A 97 6.56 -2.35 -1.84
N PRO A 98 6.41 -1.88 -0.58
CA PRO A 98 6.43 -0.44 -0.25
C PRO A 98 7.77 0.25 -0.55
N LEU A 99 8.84 -0.53 -0.74
CA LEU A 99 10.20 -0.04 -1.01
C LEU A 99 10.46 0.24 -2.50
N LEU A 100 9.54 -0.15 -3.38
CA LEU A 100 9.68 0.11 -4.81
C LEU A 100 9.01 1.45 -5.13
N PRO A 101 9.64 2.34 -5.93
CA PRO A 101 9.06 3.64 -6.30
C PRO A 101 8.03 3.48 -7.44
N THR A 102 7.13 2.50 -7.33
CA THR A 102 6.05 2.27 -8.30
C THR A 102 4.77 2.99 -7.88
N ASN A 103 3.89 3.26 -8.84
CA ASN A 103 2.59 3.89 -8.60
C ASN A 103 1.54 2.94 -7.99
N PHE A 104 1.85 1.64 -7.94
CA PHE A 104 1.01 0.55 -7.42
C PHE A 104 1.65 -0.16 -6.22
N ARG A 105 2.60 0.47 -5.54
CA ARG A 105 3.23 -0.08 -4.33
C ARG A 105 2.24 -0.15 -3.16
N TRP A 106 2.53 -0.99 -2.17
CA TRP A 106 1.83 -0.91 -0.88
C TRP A 106 1.98 0.50 -0.26
N GLY A 107 0.85 1.11 0.10
CA GLY A 107 0.77 2.48 0.60
C GLY A 107 0.92 3.56 -0.48
N TYR A 108 0.60 3.30 -1.75
CA TYR A 108 0.82 4.28 -2.83
C TYR A 108 0.02 5.58 -2.70
N GLY A 109 -1.05 5.59 -1.89
CA GLY A 109 -1.82 6.79 -1.58
C GLY A 109 -1.04 7.82 -0.75
N TRP A 110 -0.04 7.36 0.01
CA TRP A 110 0.78 8.17 0.90
C TRP A 110 2.03 8.70 0.19
N SER A 111 2.69 9.66 0.84
CA SER A 111 4.01 10.12 0.43
C SER A 111 5.00 8.95 0.44
N TYR A 112 5.90 8.90 -0.55
CA TYR A 112 6.92 7.86 -0.62
C TYR A 112 8.13 8.24 0.23
N PRO A 113 8.68 7.33 1.07
CA PRO A 113 8.22 5.96 1.30
C PRO A 113 7.11 5.87 2.37
N ARG A 114 6.21 4.89 2.19
CA ARG A 114 5.24 4.47 3.21
C ARG A 114 5.49 3.01 3.55
N LEU A 115 6.15 2.77 4.68
CA LEU A 115 6.44 1.41 5.14
C LEU A 115 5.21 0.74 5.78
N TYR A 116 5.36 -0.52 6.17
CA TYR A 116 4.31 -1.24 6.88
C TYR A 116 4.07 -0.65 8.26
N GLY A 117 2.80 -0.53 8.64
CA GLY A 117 2.37 -0.08 9.96
C GLY A 117 0.86 -0.07 10.05
N GLU A 118 0.32 -0.25 11.26
CA GLU A 118 -1.12 -0.03 11.48
C GLU A 118 -1.46 1.44 11.22
N LEU A 119 -2.65 1.68 10.67
CA LEU A 119 -3.15 3.03 10.43
C LEU A 119 -3.63 3.64 11.76
N THR A 120 -3.30 4.90 12.00
CA THR A 120 -3.87 5.63 13.16
C THR A 120 -5.34 5.98 12.93
N ASP A 121 -6.04 6.40 13.99
CA ASP A 121 -7.44 6.83 13.88
C ASP A 121 -7.61 8.01 12.91
N GLU A 122 -6.65 8.94 12.88
CA GLU A 122 -6.63 10.05 11.92
C GLU A 122 -6.47 9.56 10.49
N GLU A 123 -5.57 8.59 10.26
CA GLU A 123 -5.34 8.02 8.93
C GLU A 123 -6.55 7.19 8.46
N LEU A 124 -7.18 6.44 9.35
CA LEU A 124 -8.44 5.73 9.06
C LEU A 124 -9.57 6.71 8.71
N ASN A 125 -9.63 7.87 9.37
CA ASN A 125 -10.58 8.91 9.01
C ASN A 125 -10.27 9.49 7.61
N GLN A 126 -8.99 9.72 7.27
CA GLN A 126 -8.60 10.12 5.91
C GLN A 126 -9.03 9.07 4.88
N VAL A 127 -8.79 7.79 5.14
CA VAL A 127 -9.24 6.67 4.27
C VAL A 127 -10.74 6.75 4.01
N LYS A 128 -11.55 6.92 5.07
CA LYS A 128 -13.02 7.05 4.95
C LYS A 128 -13.46 8.27 4.14
N LEU A 129 -12.79 9.41 4.31
CA LEU A 129 -13.14 10.66 3.62
C LEU A 129 -12.72 10.65 2.15
N LEU A 130 -11.61 9.98 1.83
CA LEU A 130 -10.97 10.04 0.52
C LEU A 130 -11.29 8.83 -0.37
N SER A 131 -11.87 7.76 0.19
CA SER A 131 -12.40 6.62 -0.58
C SER A 131 -13.65 6.97 -1.39
N ASN A 132 -14.44 7.93 -0.90
CA ASN A 132 -15.77 8.26 -1.43
C ASN A 132 -15.78 9.39 -2.46
N LYS A 133 -14.68 10.14 -2.59
CA LYS A 133 -14.58 11.31 -3.49
C LYS A 133 -14.24 10.96 -4.94
N SER A 134 -14.10 9.67 -5.24
CA SER A 134 -13.67 9.16 -6.55
C SER A 134 -14.78 8.46 -7.32
N LYS A 135 -16.04 8.60 -6.86
CA LYS A 135 -17.25 8.22 -7.58
C LYS A 135 -17.75 9.39 -8.42
#